data_AF-A0A956CD23-F1
#
_entry.id   AF-A0A956CD23-F1
#
_cell.length_a   1.000
_cell.length_b   1.000
_cell.length_c   1.000
_cell.angle_alpha   90.00
_cell.angle_beta   90.00
_cell.angle_gamma   90.00
#
_symmetry.space_group_name_H-M   'P 1'
#
loop_
_entity.id
_entity.type
_entity.pdbx_description
1 polymer ?
#
loop_
_entity_poly.entity_id
_entity_poly.type
_entity_poly.pdbx_seq_one_letter_code
_entity_poly.pdbx_strand_id
1 'polypeptide(L)'
;GSAPRTAAGELPRARFAVVHLGRVDKAGHAAGALSQEYQEAARRADEELAELLAHWDRDQGAVVVVTDHGHRASGGHGGDEPDVRGSWLVAAGRGVKPAVELSGRLRDVAPTLAALAGVPAPRDALGRTLVELLDVKPEVRKKLAADDDLRIARVSGRRDRALSLFESEARALTYLRGVVLLAWLLLAALVFRRGGAATRRGVGLGVALGVVSVLGFLLFFGAPSFSAARRMAIWVLGAALMGTVDMCALLVPVLGELRERTLTPCGATRALGAGWLGSLWPAALAFVFAGVVGPRLFAEPGWLAAGPMVAYAIAAGSTAAAMVGALACAWAHSRGR
;
A
#
# COMPACT_ATOMS: atom_id res chain seq x y z
N GLY A 1 33.03 38.69 -12.46
CA GLY A 1 33.68 38.03 -13.62
C GLY A 1 32.59 37.61 -14.59
N SER A 2 32.64 38.11 -15.81
CA SER A 2 31.68 37.81 -16.88
C SER A 2 31.73 36.33 -17.24
N ALA A 3 30.55 35.70 -17.34
CA ALA A 3 30.43 34.34 -17.88
C ALA A 3 31.03 34.28 -19.30
N PRO A 4 31.71 33.17 -19.68
CA PRO A 4 32.27 33.05 -21.00
C PRO A 4 31.15 33.02 -22.04
N ARG A 5 31.20 33.95 -23.00
CA ARG A 5 30.39 33.90 -24.22
C ARG A 5 30.71 32.57 -24.92
N THR A 6 29.70 31.72 -25.08
CA THR A 6 29.81 30.53 -25.92
C THR A 6 30.21 30.95 -27.33
N ALA A 7 31.17 30.24 -27.93
CA ALA A 7 31.61 30.50 -29.29
C ALA A 7 30.40 30.42 -30.25
N ALA A 8 30.38 31.31 -31.24
CA ALA A 8 29.36 31.32 -32.28
C ALA A 8 29.37 29.95 -33.01
N GLY A 9 28.32 29.16 -32.83
CA GLY A 9 28.14 27.88 -33.54
C GLY A 9 27.69 26.70 -32.69
N GLU A 10 27.79 26.75 -31.35
CA GLU A 10 27.27 25.67 -30.49
C GLU A 10 25.95 26.09 -29.82
N LEU A 11 24.89 25.32 -30.08
CA LEU A 11 23.65 25.40 -29.31
C LEU A 11 23.97 25.12 -27.82
N PRO A 12 23.48 25.92 -26.87
CA PRO A 12 23.67 25.64 -25.45
C PRO A 12 23.22 24.21 -25.16
N ARG A 13 24.09 23.38 -24.55
CA ARG A 13 23.64 22.09 -23.99
C ARG A 13 22.48 22.40 -23.06
N ALA A 14 21.29 21.86 -23.32
CA ALA A 14 20.14 22.07 -22.44
C ALA A 14 20.56 21.69 -21.02
N ARG A 15 20.71 22.70 -20.15
CA ARG A 15 21.08 22.49 -18.75
C ARG A 15 19.80 22.21 -17.99
N PHE A 16 19.59 20.95 -17.65
CA PHE A 16 18.49 20.50 -16.82
C PHE A 16 19.05 20.03 -15.49
N ALA A 17 18.58 20.61 -14.40
CA ALA A 17 18.96 20.24 -13.05
C ALA A 17 17.71 19.82 -12.27
N VAL A 18 17.84 18.74 -11.50
CA VAL A 18 16.80 18.26 -10.60
C VAL A 18 17.36 18.31 -9.19
N VAL A 19 16.65 18.98 -8.29
CA VAL A 19 16.96 19.03 -6.87
C VAL A 19 15.80 18.39 -6.12
N HIS A 20 16.10 17.48 -5.20
CA HIS A 20 15.11 16.79 -4.39
C HIS A 20 15.31 17.12 -2.91
N LEU A 21 14.32 17.78 -2.32
CA LEU A 21 14.33 18.22 -0.92
C LEU A 21 13.52 17.22 -0.05
N GLY A 22 14.15 16.12 0.35
CA GLY A 22 13.48 15.01 1.05
C GLY A 22 13.18 15.23 2.54
N ARG A 23 13.43 16.41 3.10
CA ARG A 23 13.26 16.66 4.55
C ARG A 23 11.80 16.62 4.98
N VAL A 24 10.91 17.18 4.16
CA VAL A 24 9.46 17.26 4.42
C VAL A 24 8.85 15.86 4.48
N ASP A 25 9.24 14.99 3.54
CA ASP A 25 8.85 13.57 3.51
C ASP A 25 9.28 12.83 4.79
N LYS A 26 10.54 12.97 5.20
CA LYS A 26 11.06 12.37 6.45
C LYS A 26 10.28 12.84 7.68
N ALA A 27 9.97 14.13 7.77
CA ALA A 27 9.15 14.67 8.86
C ALA A 27 7.70 14.14 8.80
N GLY A 28 7.14 14.00 7.60
CA GLY A 28 5.82 13.42 7.36
C GLY A 28 5.75 11.95 7.77
N HIS A 29 6.83 11.20 7.57
CA HIS A 29 6.98 9.86 8.10
C HIS A 29 7.10 9.83 9.62
N ALA A 30 7.88 10.73 10.23
CA ALA A 30 8.15 10.71 11.66
C ALA A 30 6.96 11.19 12.51
N ALA A 31 6.37 12.33 12.16
CA ALA A 31 5.41 13.04 13.00
C ALA A 31 4.06 13.34 12.31
N GLY A 32 3.99 13.23 10.99
CA GLY A 32 2.77 13.44 10.21
C GLY A 32 2.54 14.86 9.73
N ALA A 33 1.65 15.04 8.74
CA ALA A 33 1.51 16.30 8.01
C ALA A 33 1.00 17.48 8.85
N LEU A 34 0.28 17.23 9.95
CA LEU A 34 -0.21 18.29 10.85
C LEU A 34 0.75 18.63 12.00
N SER A 35 1.93 18.01 12.04
CA SER A 35 2.89 18.20 13.12
C SER A 35 3.69 19.50 12.97
N GLN A 36 4.21 20.01 14.10
CA GLN A 36 5.12 21.16 14.10
C GLN A 36 6.42 20.83 13.36
N GLU A 37 6.89 19.59 13.46
CA GLU A 37 8.08 19.07 12.80
C GLU A 37 7.93 19.09 11.27
N TYR A 38 6.74 18.76 10.75
CA TYR A 38 6.44 18.86 9.33
C TYR A 38 6.43 20.31 8.84
N GLN A 39 5.81 21.21 9.62
CA GLN A 39 5.78 22.64 9.31
C GLN A 39 7.19 23.25 9.31
N GLU A 40 8.02 22.92 10.30
CA GLU A 40 9.41 23.35 10.37
C GLU A 40 10.22 22.78 9.19
N ALA A 41 10.04 21.50 8.84
CA ALA A 41 10.68 20.91 7.68
C ALA A 41 10.28 21.60 6.37
N ALA A 42 9.02 21.98 6.21
CA ALA A 42 8.53 22.75 5.05
C ALA A 42 9.14 24.16 5.00
N ARG A 43 9.23 24.85 6.14
CA ARG A 43 9.91 26.15 6.24
C ARG A 43 11.38 26.06 5.87
N ARG A 44 12.07 25.01 6.32
CA ARG A 44 13.47 24.77 5.91
C ARG A 44 13.61 24.46 4.43
N ALA A 45 12.68 23.72 3.83
CA ALA A 45 12.70 23.49 2.39
C ALA A 45 12.47 24.79 1.59
N ASP A 46 11.64 25.71 2.10
CA ASP A 46 11.44 27.04 1.51
C ASP A 46 12.71 27.91 1.62
N GLU A 47 13.38 27.90 2.77
CA GLU A 47 14.69 28.57 2.96
C GLU A 47 15.75 28.01 2.00
N GLU A 48 15.89 26.67 1.91
CA GLU A 48 16.81 25.99 1.00
C GLU A 48 16.49 26.33 -0.48
N LEU A 49 15.21 26.41 -0.85
CA LEU A 49 14.78 26.83 -2.18
C LEU A 49 15.14 28.30 -2.46
N ALA A 50 14.94 29.20 -1.50
CA ALA A 50 15.29 30.61 -1.64
C ALA A 50 16.80 30.80 -1.88
N GLU A 51 17.65 30.06 -1.18
CA GLU A 51 19.10 30.06 -1.38
C GLU A 51 19.50 29.58 -2.79
N LEU A 52 18.85 28.53 -3.30
CA LEU A 52 19.05 28.05 -4.67
C LEU A 52 18.63 29.12 -5.70
N LEU A 53 17.47 29.74 -5.47
CA LEU A 53 16.92 30.75 -6.37
C LEU A 53 17.72 32.06 -6.37
N ALA A 54 18.43 32.38 -5.29
CA ALA A 54 19.33 33.54 -5.23
C ALA A 54 20.47 33.45 -6.26
N HIS A 55 20.82 32.24 -6.70
CA HIS A 55 21.87 31.98 -7.70
C HIS A 55 21.29 31.71 -9.10
N TRP A 56 19.97 31.79 -9.26
CA TRP A 56 19.29 31.47 -10.50
C TRP A 56 18.85 32.73 -11.24
N ASP A 57 19.26 32.85 -12.50
CA ASP A 57 18.83 33.92 -13.40
C ASP A 57 17.48 33.56 -14.06
N ARG A 58 16.43 34.28 -13.67
CA ARG A 58 15.05 34.07 -14.14
C ARG A 58 14.88 34.30 -15.64
N ASP A 59 15.76 35.09 -16.24
CA ASP A 59 15.71 35.42 -17.67
C ASP A 59 16.34 34.32 -18.54
N GLN A 60 17.13 33.43 -17.93
CA GLN A 60 17.85 32.38 -18.64
C GLN A 60 17.16 31.01 -18.62
N GLY A 61 16.17 30.79 -17.76
CA GLY A 61 15.45 29.51 -17.71
C GLY A 61 14.11 29.58 -16.99
N ALA A 62 13.47 28.43 -16.84
CA ALA A 62 12.30 28.25 -15.98
C ALA A 62 12.70 27.45 -14.72
N VAL A 63 12.05 27.76 -13.60
CA VAL A 63 12.01 26.90 -12.41
C VAL A 63 10.63 26.32 -12.29
N VAL A 64 10.57 25.04 -11.99
CA VAL A 64 9.34 24.31 -11.69
C VAL A 64 9.54 23.58 -10.38
N VAL A 65 8.71 23.92 -9.39
CA VAL A 65 8.64 23.23 -8.10
C VAL A 65 7.39 22.36 -8.14
N VAL A 66 7.54 21.09 -7.78
CA VAL A 66 6.47 20.10 -7.83
C VAL A 66 6.61 19.14 -6.67
N THR A 67 5.48 18.69 -6.11
CA THR A 67 5.48 17.56 -5.18
C THR A 67 5.15 16.27 -5.90
N ASP A 68 5.77 15.17 -5.49
CA ASP A 68 5.47 13.84 -5.97
C ASP A 68 4.20 13.26 -5.34
N HIS A 69 3.99 13.51 -4.05
CA HIS A 69 2.79 13.11 -3.31
C HIS A 69 2.58 13.98 -2.06
N GLY A 70 1.46 13.74 -1.37
CA GLY A 70 1.18 14.30 -0.06
C GLY A 70 1.38 13.28 1.06
N HIS A 71 0.82 13.58 2.22
CA HIS A 71 0.92 12.80 3.45
C HIS A 71 -0.40 12.85 4.21
N ARG A 72 -0.74 11.80 4.96
CA ARG A 72 -1.89 11.87 5.89
C ARG A 72 -1.60 12.87 7.01
N ALA A 73 -2.67 13.36 7.64
CA ALA A 73 -2.58 14.21 8.83
C ALA A 73 -1.71 13.59 9.95
N SER A 74 -1.91 12.31 10.25
CA SER A 74 -1.09 11.54 11.19
C SER A 74 0.21 11.02 10.56
N GLY A 75 0.36 11.19 9.24
CA GLY A 75 1.51 10.90 8.38
C GLY A 75 1.42 9.64 7.53
N GLY A 76 2.51 9.37 6.79
CA GLY A 76 2.61 8.27 5.84
C GLY A 76 1.82 8.52 4.56
N HIS A 77 2.17 7.76 3.52
CA HIS A 77 1.69 7.94 2.16
C HIS A 77 1.71 6.60 1.39
N GLY A 78 1.29 6.63 0.12
CA GLY A 78 1.24 5.46 -0.78
C GLY A 78 -0.13 4.81 -0.90
N GLY A 79 -1.12 5.23 -0.10
CA GLY A 79 -2.52 4.85 -0.26
C GLY A 79 -3.31 5.78 -1.20
N ASP A 80 -4.60 5.46 -1.37
CA ASP A 80 -5.53 6.20 -2.24
C ASP A 80 -6.18 7.41 -1.53
N GLU A 81 -5.73 7.78 -0.33
CA GLU A 81 -6.29 8.91 0.39
C GLU A 81 -6.11 10.22 -0.42
N PRO A 82 -7.13 11.11 -0.50
CA PRO A 82 -7.04 12.34 -1.29
C PRO A 82 -5.83 13.21 -0.95
N ASP A 83 -5.55 13.39 0.35
CA ASP A 83 -4.42 14.18 0.83
C ASP A 83 -3.06 13.55 0.49
N VAL A 84 -3.01 12.24 0.28
CA VAL A 84 -1.80 11.49 -0.10
C VAL A 84 -1.58 11.56 -1.61
N ARG A 85 -2.65 11.49 -2.39
CA ARG A 85 -2.61 11.62 -3.85
C ARG A 85 -2.51 13.05 -4.34
N GLY A 86 -2.81 14.01 -3.47
CA GLY A 86 -2.67 15.44 -3.74
C GLY A 86 -1.22 15.79 -4.04
N SER A 87 -1.03 16.55 -5.11
CA SER A 87 0.26 17.10 -5.52
C SER A 87 0.00 18.50 -6.10
N TRP A 88 1.00 19.36 -6.04
CA TRP A 88 0.93 20.71 -6.59
C TRP A 88 2.17 21.01 -7.43
N LEU A 89 2.03 22.01 -8.29
CA LEU A 89 3.10 22.52 -9.13
C LEU A 89 3.06 24.05 -9.13
N VAL A 90 4.22 24.67 -8.97
CA VAL A 90 4.44 26.10 -9.15
C VAL A 90 5.57 26.27 -10.15
N ALA A 91 5.39 27.17 -11.13
CA ALA A 91 6.41 27.44 -12.14
C ALA A 91 6.59 28.94 -12.35
N ALA A 92 7.82 29.33 -12.67
CA ALA A 92 8.19 30.71 -12.95
C ALA A 92 9.39 30.79 -13.89
N GLY A 93 9.62 31.95 -14.49
CA GLY A 93 10.76 32.23 -15.38
C GLY A 93 10.41 32.13 -16.86
N ARG A 94 11.44 32.05 -17.69
CA ARG A 94 11.33 32.11 -19.14
C ARG A 94 10.41 31.01 -19.70
N GLY A 95 9.44 31.42 -20.51
CA GLY A 95 8.50 30.51 -21.19
C GLY A 95 7.31 30.06 -20.31
N VAL A 96 7.19 30.58 -19.09
CA VAL A 96 6.06 30.35 -18.19
C VAL A 96 5.18 31.60 -18.14
N LYS A 97 3.87 31.44 -18.32
CA LYS A 97 2.90 32.54 -18.18
C LYS A 97 2.72 32.91 -16.70
N PRO A 98 2.73 34.21 -16.35
CA PRO A 98 2.45 34.64 -14.98
C PRO A 98 0.97 34.46 -14.63
N ALA A 99 0.69 34.24 -13.34
CA ALA A 99 -0.65 34.21 -12.76
C ALA A 99 -1.64 33.22 -13.43
N VAL A 100 -1.15 32.07 -13.89
CA VAL A 100 -2.00 30.99 -14.41
C VAL A 100 -2.35 30.03 -13.28
N GLU A 101 -3.65 29.90 -13.02
CA GLU A 101 -4.19 28.77 -12.26
C GLU A 101 -4.62 27.66 -13.23
N LEU A 102 -4.23 26.43 -12.93
CA LEU A 102 -4.57 25.28 -13.77
C LEU A 102 -4.75 24.03 -12.91
N SER A 103 -5.41 23.03 -13.50
CA SER A 103 -5.49 21.67 -12.95
C SER A 103 -4.87 20.69 -13.93
N GLY A 104 -4.08 19.76 -13.40
CA GLY A 104 -3.38 18.75 -14.18
C GLY A 104 -3.20 17.46 -13.38
N ARG A 105 -2.49 16.50 -13.97
CA ARG A 105 -2.08 15.27 -13.30
C ARG A 105 -0.55 15.25 -13.21
N LEU A 106 0.00 14.55 -12.23
CA LEU A 106 1.46 14.42 -12.08
C LEU A 106 2.16 13.92 -13.37
N ARG A 107 1.49 13.03 -14.13
CA ARG A 107 2.00 12.55 -15.43
C ARG A 107 2.15 13.62 -16.51
N ASP A 108 1.53 14.78 -16.33
CA ASP A 108 1.58 15.92 -17.26
C ASP A 108 2.85 16.77 -17.05
N VAL A 109 3.55 16.59 -15.93
CA VAL A 109 4.75 17.35 -15.58
C VAL A 109 5.89 17.08 -16.57
N ALA A 110 6.21 15.81 -16.85
CA ALA A 110 7.34 15.48 -17.71
C ALA A 110 7.20 16.00 -19.16
N PRO A 111 6.05 15.86 -19.85
CA PRO A 111 5.83 16.53 -21.14
C PRO A 111 5.94 18.06 -21.06
N THR A 112 5.44 18.67 -19.97
CA THR A 112 5.52 20.13 -19.75
C THR A 112 6.95 20.62 -19.58
N LEU A 113 7.77 19.91 -18.81
CA LEU A 113 9.19 20.21 -18.65
C LEU A 113 9.96 20.03 -19.97
N ALA A 114 9.64 19.00 -20.74
CA ALA A 114 10.23 18.79 -22.07
C ALA A 114 9.92 19.96 -23.01
N ALA A 115 8.67 20.46 -23.00
CA ALA A 115 8.29 21.62 -23.78
C ALA A 115 9.03 22.90 -23.34
N LEU A 116 9.17 23.15 -22.03
CA LEU A 116 9.96 24.27 -21.50
C LEU A 116 11.45 24.17 -21.88
N ALA A 117 12.00 22.96 -21.88
CA ALA A 117 13.39 22.70 -22.27
C ALA A 117 13.60 22.68 -23.80
N GLY A 118 12.53 22.76 -24.61
CA GLY A 118 12.62 22.71 -26.07
C GLY A 118 13.02 21.34 -26.63
N VAL A 119 12.77 20.26 -25.89
CA VAL A 119 13.08 18.88 -26.31
C VAL A 119 11.80 18.07 -26.53
N PRO A 120 11.84 16.96 -27.29
CA PRO A 120 10.68 16.09 -27.45
C PRO A 120 10.20 15.52 -26.11
N ALA A 121 8.88 15.41 -25.94
CA ALA A 121 8.29 14.76 -24.77
C ALA A 121 8.78 13.30 -24.64
N PRO A 122 8.92 12.77 -23.41
CA PRO A 122 9.33 11.39 -23.21
C PRO A 122 8.43 10.42 -23.98
N ARG A 123 9.05 9.52 -24.75
CA ARG A 123 8.36 8.63 -25.70
C ARG A 123 7.18 7.85 -25.10
N ASP A 124 7.33 7.42 -23.84
CA ASP A 124 6.36 6.60 -23.13
C ASP A 124 5.52 7.38 -22.11
N ALA A 125 5.58 8.72 -22.12
CA ALA A 125 4.70 9.53 -21.30
C ALA A 125 3.22 9.31 -21.68
N LEU A 126 2.35 9.32 -20.68
CA LEU A 126 0.89 9.22 -20.82
C LEU A 126 0.18 10.53 -20.49
N GLY A 127 0.89 11.52 -19.96
CA GLY A 127 0.34 12.84 -19.69
C GLY A 127 0.35 13.72 -20.93
N ARG A 128 -0.41 14.81 -20.84
CA ARG A 128 -0.40 15.91 -21.81
C ARG A 128 0.55 17.00 -21.34
N THR A 129 1.00 17.83 -22.26
CA THR A 129 1.66 19.09 -21.95
C THR A 129 0.62 20.06 -21.37
N LEU A 130 0.95 20.71 -20.25
CA LEU A 130 0.16 21.79 -19.67
C LEU A 130 0.39 23.07 -20.46
N VAL A 131 -0.09 23.10 -21.70
CA VAL A 131 0.13 24.21 -22.63
C VAL A 131 -0.41 25.54 -22.10
N GLU A 132 -1.39 25.50 -21.21
CA GLU A 132 -1.95 26.64 -20.46
C GLU A 132 -0.88 27.39 -19.67
N LEU A 133 0.10 26.67 -19.13
CA LEU A 133 1.24 27.22 -18.40
C LEU A 133 2.27 27.90 -19.30
N LEU A 134 2.33 27.52 -20.58
CA LEU A 134 3.42 27.90 -21.49
C LEU A 134 3.14 29.24 -22.18
N ASP A 135 4.13 30.13 -22.15
CA ASP A 135 4.17 31.37 -22.91
C ASP A 135 4.73 31.12 -24.32
N VAL A 136 3.89 30.51 -25.15
CA VAL A 136 4.21 30.13 -26.53
C VAL A 136 3.13 30.57 -27.49
N LYS A 137 3.51 30.76 -28.75
CA LYS A 137 2.59 31.13 -29.84
C LYS A 137 1.47 30.08 -30.00
N PRO A 138 0.26 30.49 -30.46
CA PRO A 138 -0.87 29.57 -30.67
C PRO A 138 -0.55 28.36 -31.55
N GLU A 139 0.31 28.51 -32.55
CA GLU A 139 0.71 27.45 -33.48
C GLU A 139 1.54 26.37 -32.78
N VAL A 140 2.47 26.80 -31.91
CA VAL A 140 3.29 25.89 -31.09
C VAL A 140 2.42 25.14 -30.09
N ARG A 141 1.47 25.85 -29.45
CA ARG A 141 0.48 25.24 -28.55
C ARG A 141 -0.33 24.14 -29.25
N LYS A 142 -0.84 24.41 -30.44
CA LYS A 142 -1.59 23.42 -31.24
C LYS A 142 -0.73 22.22 -31.61
N LYS A 143 0.51 22.45 -32.03
CA LYS A 143 1.46 21.38 -32.35
C LYS A 143 1.75 20.49 -31.15
N LEU A 144 2.04 21.07 -29.98
CA LEU A 144 2.31 20.30 -28.75
C LEU A 144 1.12 19.41 -28.38
N ALA A 145 -0.10 19.94 -28.44
CA ALA A 145 -1.31 19.16 -28.18
C ALA A 145 -1.48 17.99 -29.17
N ALA A 146 -1.26 18.24 -30.47
CA ALA A 146 -1.34 17.20 -31.49
C ALA A 146 -0.25 16.12 -31.31
N ASP A 147 0.98 16.52 -30.99
CA ASP A 147 2.08 15.60 -30.71
C ASP A 147 1.78 14.73 -29.47
N ASP A 148 1.15 15.32 -28.44
CA ASP A 148 0.71 14.61 -27.24
C ASP A 148 -0.40 13.62 -27.54
N ASP A 149 -1.41 13.99 -28.33
CA ASP A 149 -2.52 13.09 -28.71
C ASP A 149 -2.00 11.86 -29.46
N LEU A 150 -1.10 12.06 -30.42
CA LEU A 150 -0.46 10.97 -31.17
C LEU A 150 0.38 10.07 -30.27
N ARG A 151 1.14 10.66 -29.34
CA ARG A 151 1.94 9.91 -28.36
C ARG A 151 1.05 9.11 -27.42
N ILE A 152 0.05 9.74 -26.80
CA ILE A 152 -0.87 9.11 -25.84
C ILE A 152 -1.64 7.97 -26.50
N ALA A 153 -2.12 8.14 -27.74
CA ALA A 153 -2.78 7.06 -28.48
C ALA A 153 -1.86 5.85 -28.66
N ARG A 154 -0.60 6.08 -29.06
CA ARG A 154 0.41 5.03 -29.24
C ARG A 154 0.78 4.32 -27.94
N VAL A 155 0.96 5.07 -26.85
CA VAL A 155 1.36 4.52 -25.55
C VAL A 155 0.20 3.80 -24.88
N SER A 156 -1.01 4.36 -24.93
CA SER A 156 -2.22 3.76 -24.32
C SER A 156 -2.51 2.39 -24.90
N GLY A 157 -2.40 2.21 -26.23
CA GLY A 157 -2.61 0.89 -26.83
C GLY A 157 -1.58 -0.17 -26.43
N ARG A 158 -0.36 0.22 -26.02
CA ARG A 158 0.64 -0.70 -25.44
C ARG A 158 0.34 -0.99 -23.97
N ARG A 159 0.01 0.06 -23.21
CA ARG A 159 -0.41 -0.05 -21.81
C ARG A 159 -1.61 -0.99 -21.67
N ASP A 160 -2.67 -0.77 -22.44
CA ASP A 160 -3.92 -1.54 -22.31
C ASP A 160 -3.72 -3.02 -22.65
N ARG A 161 -2.83 -3.33 -23.60
CA ARG A 161 -2.39 -4.70 -23.87
C ARG A 161 -1.59 -5.32 -22.72
N ALA A 162 -0.68 -4.56 -22.11
CA ALA A 162 0.04 -5.05 -20.94
C ALA A 162 -0.91 -5.27 -19.75
N LEU A 163 -1.81 -4.31 -19.49
CA LEU A 163 -2.81 -4.39 -18.43
C LEU A 163 -3.74 -5.58 -18.64
N SER A 164 -4.20 -5.86 -19.85
CA SER A 164 -5.10 -7.00 -20.08
C SER A 164 -4.45 -8.34 -19.78
N LEU A 165 -3.14 -8.49 -20.05
CA LEU A 165 -2.36 -9.66 -19.67
C LEU A 165 -2.25 -9.78 -18.15
N PHE A 166 -1.82 -8.72 -17.45
CA PHE A 166 -1.74 -8.71 -15.99
C PHE A 166 -3.10 -8.97 -15.32
N GLU A 167 -4.17 -8.37 -15.83
CA GLU A 167 -5.52 -8.60 -15.33
C GLU A 167 -5.96 -10.05 -15.53
N SER A 168 -5.57 -10.70 -16.64
CA SER A 168 -5.92 -12.11 -16.88
C SER A 168 -5.26 -13.03 -15.86
N GLU A 169 -3.97 -12.81 -15.56
CA GLU A 169 -3.24 -13.54 -14.53
C GLU A 169 -3.79 -13.26 -13.13
N ALA A 170 -4.06 -11.99 -12.83
CA ALA A 170 -4.69 -11.56 -11.58
C ALA A 170 -6.07 -12.20 -11.37
N ARG A 171 -6.90 -12.26 -12.42
CA ARG A 171 -8.22 -12.92 -12.38
C ARG A 171 -8.05 -14.42 -12.11
N ALA A 172 -7.15 -15.11 -12.81
CA ALA A 172 -6.90 -16.54 -12.60
C ALA A 172 -6.49 -16.84 -11.16
N LEU A 173 -5.55 -16.06 -10.60
CA LEU A 173 -5.15 -16.20 -9.20
C LEU A 173 -6.29 -15.87 -8.24
N THR A 174 -7.12 -14.87 -8.54
CA THR A 174 -8.30 -14.54 -7.73
C THR A 174 -9.31 -15.68 -7.70
N TYR A 175 -9.58 -16.33 -8.84
CA TYR A 175 -10.45 -17.52 -8.89
C TYR A 175 -9.89 -18.67 -8.06
N LEU A 176 -8.59 -18.97 -8.19
CA LEU A 176 -7.93 -20.01 -7.40
C LEU A 176 -8.06 -19.74 -5.89
N ARG A 177 -7.85 -18.49 -5.46
CA ARG A 177 -8.04 -18.08 -4.05
C ARG A 177 -9.48 -18.27 -3.59
N GLY A 178 -10.46 -17.95 -4.43
CA GLY A 178 -11.88 -18.18 -4.16
C GLY A 178 -12.23 -19.67 -4.00
N VAL A 179 -11.65 -20.54 -4.83
CA VAL A 179 -11.81 -22.00 -4.70
C VAL A 179 -11.24 -22.51 -3.38
N VAL A 180 -10.06 -22.04 -2.96
CA VAL A 180 -9.45 -22.40 -1.67
C VAL A 180 -10.35 -21.97 -0.50
N LEU A 181 -10.90 -20.75 -0.54
CA LEU A 181 -11.82 -20.27 0.49
C LEU A 181 -13.10 -21.11 0.56
N LEU A 182 -13.70 -21.44 -0.59
CA LEU A 182 -14.90 -22.29 -0.65
C LEU A 182 -14.61 -23.69 -0.09
N ALA A 183 -13.50 -24.30 -0.48
CA ALA A 183 -13.10 -25.62 0.03
C ALA A 183 -12.94 -25.61 1.56
N TRP A 184 -12.35 -24.55 2.11
CA TRP A 184 -12.22 -24.35 3.55
C TRP A 184 -13.56 -24.17 4.26
N LEU A 185 -14.48 -23.36 3.70
CA LEU A 185 -15.84 -23.19 4.24
C LEU A 185 -16.63 -24.50 4.24
N LEU A 186 -16.53 -25.27 3.15
CA LEU A 186 -17.17 -26.58 3.04
C LEU A 186 -16.59 -27.58 4.06
N LEU A 187 -15.28 -27.56 4.28
CA LEU A 187 -14.63 -28.38 5.31
C LEU A 187 -15.12 -28.00 6.71
N ALA A 188 -15.15 -26.69 7.03
CA ALA A 188 -15.67 -26.21 8.32
C ALA A 188 -17.15 -26.61 8.52
N ALA A 189 -17.99 -26.47 7.49
CA ALA A 189 -19.38 -26.91 7.52
C ALA A 189 -19.52 -28.43 7.70
N LEU A 190 -18.66 -29.22 7.05
CA LEU A 190 -18.64 -30.67 7.19
C LEU A 190 -18.23 -31.09 8.61
N VAL A 191 -17.16 -30.50 9.15
CA VAL A 191 -16.69 -30.71 10.53
C VAL A 191 -17.77 -30.32 11.53
N PHE A 192 -18.48 -29.21 11.30
CA PHE A 192 -19.60 -28.80 12.12
C PHE A 192 -20.77 -29.79 12.07
N ARG A 193 -21.16 -30.26 10.87
CA ARG A 193 -22.28 -31.21 10.69
C ARG A 193 -22.00 -32.59 11.25
N ARG A 194 -20.77 -33.10 11.08
CA ARG A 194 -20.36 -34.45 11.51
C ARG A 194 -19.82 -34.46 12.96
N GLY A 195 -19.48 -33.30 13.49
CA GLY A 195 -18.89 -33.13 14.81
C GLY A 195 -19.90 -33.31 15.95
N GLY A 196 -19.40 -33.81 17.08
CA GLY A 196 -20.15 -33.85 18.34
C GLY A 196 -20.33 -32.46 18.94
N ALA A 197 -21.02 -32.36 20.08
CA ALA A 197 -21.33 -31.09 20.73
C ALA A 197 -20.06 -30.26 21.06
N ALA A 198 -18.98 -30.89 21.50
CA ALA A 198 -17.70 -30.23 21.76
C ALA A 198 -17.07 -29.65 20.48
N THR A 199 -17.11 -30.39 19.37
CA THR A 199 -16.62 -29.93 18.06
C THR A 199 -17.40 -28.73 17.55
N ARG A 200 -18.75 -28.78 17.63
CA ARG A 200 -19.61 -27.67 17.20
C ARG A 200 -19.39 -26.40 18.01
N ARG A 201 -19.25 -26.55 19.34
CA ARG A 201 -18.90 -25.44 20.24
C ARG A 201 -17.54 -24.85 19.90
N GLY A 202 -16.54 -25.70 19.62
CA GLY A 202 -15.22 -25.27 19.15
C GLY A 202 -15.32 -24.38 17.91
N VAL A 203 -15.96 -24.85 16.84
CA VAL A 203 -16.16 -24.06 15.60
C VAL A 203 -16.85 -22.73 15.88
N GLY A 204 -17.96 -22.73 16.63
CA GLY A 204 -18.70 -21.51 16.95
C GLY A 204 -17.87 -20.48 17.73
N LEU A 205 -17.12 -20.95 18.73
CA LEU A 205 -16.22 -20.10 19.51
C LEU A 205 -15.09 -19.52 18.64
N GLY A 206 -14.49 -20.34 17.77
CA GLY A 206 -13.44 -19.91 16.84
C GLY A 206 -13.91 -18.82 15.87
N VAL A 207 -15.13 -18.96 15.33
CA VAL A 207 -15.73 -17.94 14.47
C VAL A 207 -15.94 -16.63 15.24
N ALA A 208 -16.53 -16.70 16.43
CA ALA A 208 -16.79 -15.52 17.26
C ALA A 208 -15.50 -14.78 17.63
N LEU A 209 -14.45 -15.53 18.04
CA LEU A 209 -13.12 -14.99 18.33
C LEU A 209 -12.50 -14.32 17.10
N GLY A 210 -12.57 -14.96 15.93
CA GLY A 210 -12.13 -14.34 14.68
C GLY A 210 -12.83 -13.00 14.38
N VAL A 211 -14.14 -12.89 14.69
CA VAL A 211 -14.88 -11.62 14.52
C VAL A 211 -14.37 -10.56 15.50
N VAL A 212 -14.23 -10.92 16.77
CA VAL A 212 -13.71 -10.00 17.80
C VAL A 212 -12.30 -9.54 17.45
N SER A 213 -11.42 -10.43 16.99
CA SER A 213 -10.07 -10.11 16.56
C SER A 213 -10.04 -9.17 15.36
N VAL A 214 -10.89 -9.38 14.35
CA VAL A 214 -11.00 -8.46 13.20
C VAL A 214 -11.51 -7.09 13.65
N LEU A 215 -12.58 -7.04 14.44
CA LEU A 215 -13.15 -5.77 14.91
C LEU A 215 -12.18 -5.03 15.84
N GLY A 216 -11.52 -5.75 16.76
CA GLY A 216 -10.49 -5.20 17.62
C GLY A 216 -9.32 -4.68 16.79
N PHE A 217 -8.85 -5.44 15.79
CA PHE A 217 -7.79 -4.99 14.93
C PHE A 217 -8.15 -3.67 14.23
N LEU A 218 -9.34 -3.59 13.64
CA LEU A 218 -9.83 -2.37 12.98
C LEU A 218 -10.01 -1.21 13.96
N LEU A 219 -10.43 -1.47 15.20
CA LEU A 219 -10.59 -0.46 16.24
C LEU A 219 -9.25 0.14 16.68
N PHE A 220 -8.25 -0.69 16.94
CA PHE A 220 -6.95 -0.24 17.46
C PHE A 220 -6.01 0.25 16.35
N PHE A 221 -6.08 -0.34 15.16
CA PHE A 221 -5.12 -0.09 14.08
C PHE A 221 -5.72 0.64 12.88
N GLY A 222 -7.05 0.68 12.75
CA GLY A 222 -7.74 1.28 11.62
C GLY A 222 -7.79 0.36 10.40
N ALA A 223 -8.35 0.87 9.31
CA ALA A 223 -8.40 0.15 8.03
C ALA A 223 -7.00 0.00 7.41
N PRO A 224 -6.66 -1.16 6.81
CA PRO A 224 -5.43 -1.35 6.05
C PRO A 224 -5.25 -0.30 4.95
N SER A 225 -4.13 0.43 4.98
CA SER A 225 -3.70 1.30 3.88
C SER A 225 -2.18 1.34 3.78
N PHE A 226 -1.64 1.56 2.57
CA PHE A 226 -0.20 1.73 2.36
C PHE A 226 0.37 2.90 3.16
N SER A 227 -0.43 3.95 3.33
CA SER A 227 -0.11 5.09 4.17
C SER A 227 0.04 4.72 5.66
N ALA A 228 -0.51 3.58 6.09
CA ALA A 228 -0.35 3.04 7.44
C ALA A 228 0.90 2.16 7.62
N ALA A 229 1.68 1.88 6.55
CA ALA A 229 2.83 0.97 6.59
C ALA A 229 3.94 1.35 7.61
N ARG A 230 3.98 2.61 8.05
CA ARG A 230 4.83 3.08 9.16
C ARG A 230 4.59 2.32 10.47
N ARG A 231 3.39 1.74 10.63
CA ARG A 231 2.97 0.93 11.77
C ARG A 231 2.99 -0.57 11.46
N MET A 232 3.58 -1.01 10.36
CA MET A 232 3.52 -2.43 9.96
C MET A 232 4.05 -3.38 11.04
N ALA A 233 5.14 -3.03 11.74
CA ALA A 233 5.62 -3.81 12.88
C ALA A 233 4.59 -3.88 14.02
N ILE A 234 3.94 -2.75 14.33
CA ILE A 234 2.87 -2.66 15.34
C ILE A 234 1.65 -3.49 14.92
N TRP A 235 1.30 -3.50 13.64
CA TRP A 235 0.20 -4.30 13.10
C TRP A 235 0.50 -5.79 13.18
N VAL A 236 1.72 -6.18 12.82
CA VAL A 236 2.23 -7.56 12.93
C VAL A 236 2.17 -8.04 14.38
N LEU A 237 2.70 -7.25 15.31
CA LEU A 237 2.68 -7.55 16.74
C LEU A 237 1.25 -7.58 17.31
N GLY A 238 0.42 -6.60 16.96
CA GLY A 238 -0.94 -6.48 17.46
C GLY A 238 -1.82 -7.66 17.04
N ALA A 239 -1.69 -8.10 15.80
CA ALA A 239 -2.47 -9.24 15.35
C ALA A 239 -1.89 -10.60 15.79
N ALA A 240 -0.56 -10.71 15.99
CA ALA A 240 0.01 -11.87 16.66
C ALA A 240 -0.49 -11.99 18.11
N LEU A 241 -0.63 -10.87 18.83
CA LEU A 241 -1.21 -10.83 20.17
C LEU A 241 -2.69 -11.25 20.15
N MET A 242 -3.49 -10.72 19.24
CA MET A 242 -4.90 -11.11 19.07
C MET A 242 -5.05 -12.60 18.77
N GLY A 243 -4.24 -13.13 17.84
CA GLY A 243 -4.20 -14.57 17.57
C GLY A 243 -3.83 -15.41 18.80
N THR A 244 -2.94 -14.90 19.66
CA THR A 244 -2.58 -15.55 20.94
C THR A 244 -3.76 -15.55 21.92
N VAL A 245 -4.47 -14.43 22.04
CA VAL A 245 -5.67 -14.30 22.89
C VAL A 245 -6.77 -15.27 22.43
N ASP A 246 -7.01 -15.37 21.13
CA ASP A 246 -7.98 -16.31 20.57
C ASP A 246 -7.64 -17.76 20.93
N MET A 247 -6.36 -18.13 20.85
CA MET A 247 -5.92 -19.48 21.23
C MET A 247 -6.10 -19.76 22.72
N CYS A 248 -5.76 -18.81 23.59
CA CYS A 248 -6.01 -18.94 25.01
C CYS A 248 -7.51 -19.11 25.31
N ALA A 249 -8.36 -18.31 24.65
CA ALA A 249 -9.81 -18.40 24.80
C ALA A 249 -10.39 -19.74 24.32
N LEU A 250 -9.81 -20.36 23.29
CA LEU A 250 -10.17 -21.71 22.83
C LEU A 250 -9.74 -22.81 23.82
N LEU A 251 -8.63 -22.64 24.54
CA LEU A 251 -8.08 -23.63 25.47
C LEU A 251 -8.85 -23.71 26.79
N VAL A 252 -9.30 -22.58 27.35
CA VAL A 252 -9.98 -22.50 28.65
C VAL A 252 -11.16 -23.49 28.82
N PRO A 253 -12.16 -23.53 27.92
CA PRO A 253 -13.29 -24.46 28.09
C PRO A 253 -12.85 -25.92 27.96
N VAL A 254 -11.87 -26.22 27.10
CA VAL A 254 -11.37 -27.59 26.88
C VAL A 254 -10.61 -28.10 28.11
N LEU A 255 -9.80 -27.26 28.75
CA LEU A 255 -9.10 -27.60 30.00
C LEU A 255 -10.09 -27.83 31.15
N GLY A 256 -11.16 -27.02 31.23
CA GLY A 256 -12.24 -27.23 32.19
C GLY A 256 -12.89 -28.62 32.04
N GLU A 257 -13.24 -28.99 30.82
CA GLU A 257 -13.88 -30.28 30.53
C GLU A 257 -12.95 -31.49 30.73
N LEU A 258 -11.65 -31.34 30.43
CA LEU A 258 -10.64 -32.35 30.76
C LEU A 258 -10.48 -32.54 32.28
N ARG A 259 -10.50 -31.44 33.04
CA ARG A 259 -10.41 -31.45 34.51
C ARG A 259 -11.63 -32.13 35.13
N GLU A 260 -12.82 -31.85 34.61
CA GLU A 260 -14.09 -32.45 35.04
C GLU A 260 -14.30 -33.86 34.47
N ARG A 261 -13.39 -34.34 33.60
CA ARG A 261 -13.48 -35.63 32.89
C ARG A 261 -14.73 -35.80 32.04
N THR A 262 -15.35 -34.69 31.64
CA THR A 262 -16.51 -34.67 30.74
C THR A 262 -16.09 -34.77 29.28
N LEU A 263 -14.81 -34.54 28.98
CA LEU A 263 -14.23 -34.67 27.65
C LEU A 263 -12.99 -35.58 27.66
N THR A 264 -12.91 -36.49 26.70
CA THR A 264 -11.73 -37.35 26.52
C THR A 264 -10.57 -36.56 25.88
N PRO A 265 -9.30 -36.99 26.06
CA PRO A 265 -8.16 -36.36 25.39
C PRO A 265 -8.32 -36.26 23.85
N CYS A 266 -8.90 -37.29 23.22
CA CYS A 266 -9.23 -37.27 21.79
C CYS A 266 -10.42 -36.32 21.47
N GLY A 267 -11.40 -36.19 22.36
CA GLY A 267 -12.46 -35.18 22.27
C GLY A 267 -11.92 -33.76 22.36
N ALA A 268 -10.98 -33.51 23.28
CA ALA A 268 -10.29 -32.23 23.46
C ALA A 268 -9.49 -31.82 22.23
N THR A 269 -8.71 -32.75 21.68
CA THR A 269 -7.94 -32.53 20.46
C THR A 269 -8.85 -32.15 19.28
N ARG A 270 -9.99 -32.85 19.12
CA ARG A 270 -10.98 -32.55 18.07
C ARG A 270 -11.68 -31.19 18.29
N ALA A 271 -11.98 -30.82 19.53
CA ALA A 271 -12.60 -29.54 19.86
C ALA A 271 -11.65 -28.37 19.58
N LEU A 272 -10.38 -28.48 19.98
CA LEU A 272 -9.34 -27.47 19.73
C LEU A 272 -9.04 -27.32 18.24
N GLY A 273 -8.88 -28.43 17.52
CA GLY A 273 -8.66 -28.40 16.07
C GLY A 273 -9.83 -27.78 15.31
N ALA A 274 -11.07 -28.03 15.76
CA ALA A 274 -12.26 -27.43 15.15
C ALA A 274 -12.42 -25.94 15.50
N GLY A 275 -12.02 -25.51 16.70
CA GLY A 275 -11.99 -24.10 17.06
C GLY A 275 -10.94 -23.31 16.29
N TRP A 276 -9.76 -23.89 16.09
CA TRP A 276 -8.76 -23.33 15.19
C TRP A 276 -9.26 -23.24 13.75
N LEU A 277 -9.91 -24.30 13.25
CA LEU A 277 -10.56 -24.24 11.94
C LEU A 277 -11.64 -23.14 11.88
N GLY A 278 -12.33 -22.83 12.98
CA GLY A 278 -13.29 -21.73 13.04
C GLY A 278 -12.67 -20.33 12.98
N SER A 279 -11.43 -20.15 13.43
CA SER A 279 -10.77 -18.84 13.53
C SER A 279 -9.93 -18.45 12.30
N LEU A 280 -9.80 -19.31 11.29
CA LEU A 280 -8.96 -19.06 10.10
C LEU A 280 -9.61 -18.17 9.03
N TRP A 281 -10.91 -17.87 9.11
CA TRP A 281 -11.58 -17.07 8.06
C TRP A 281 -10.98 -15.67 7.84
N PRO A 282 -10.46 -14.93 8.86
CA PRO A 282 -9.85 -13.63 8.62
C PRO A 282 -8.58 -13.73 7.77
N ALA A 283 -7.76 -14.76 8.01
CA ALA A 283 -6.59 -15.07 7.19
C ALA A 283 -6.97 -15.38 5.74
N ALA A 284 -8.02 -16.19 5.55
CA ALA A 284 -8.50 -16.56 4.24
C ALA A 284 -9.09 -15.36 3.47
N LEU A 285 -9.84 -14.48 4.14
CA LEU A 285 -10.31 -13.23 3.54
C LEU A 285 -9.16 -12.29 3.17
N ALA A 286 -8.16 -12.14 4.04
CA ALA A 286 -6.98 -11.32 3.76
C ALA A 286 -6.19 -11.86 2.56
N PHE A 287 -6.10 -13.19 2.42
CA PHE A 287 -5.48 -13.84 1.27
C PHE A 287 -6.20 -13.56 -0.05
N VAL A 288 -7.54 -13.60 -0.04
CA VAL A 288 -8.37 -13.21 -1.20
C VAL A 288 -8.24 -11.72 -1.50
N PHE A 289 -8.35 -10.86 -0.49
CA PHE A 289 -8.24 -9.41 -0.61
C PHE A 289 -6.90 -8.97 -1.21
N ALA A 290 -5.79 -9.54 -0.74
CA ALA A 290 -4.46 -9.30 -1.30
C ALA A 290 -4.39 -9.66 -2.80
N GLY A 291 -5.12 -10.69 -3.23
CA GLY A 291 -5.23 -11.07 -4.63
C GLY A 291 -6.06 -10.13 -5.51
N VAL A 292 -7.07 -9.48 -4.93
CA VAL A 292 -7.96 -8.53 -5.64
C VAL A 292 -7.31 -7.15 -5.73
N VAL A 293 -6.59 -6.73 -4.70
CA VAL A 293 -6.02 -5.38 -4.57
C VAL A 293 -4.57 -5.30 -5.05
N GLY A 294 -3.76 -6.34 -4.80
CA GLY A 294 -2.34 -6.36 -5.17
C GLY A 294 -2.05 -6.03 -6.64
N PRO A 295 -2.77 -6.62 -7.62
CA PRO A 295 -2.57 -6.33 -9.04
C PRO A 295 -2.91 -4.88 -9.46
N ARG A 296 -3.74 -4.17 -8.69
CA ARG A 296 -4.17 -2.79 -9.03
C ARG A 296 -3.14 -1.72 -8.66
N LEU A 297 -2.16 -2.09 -7.84
CA LEU A 297 -1.24 -1.13 -7.22
C LEU A 297 0.12 -1.03 -7.94
N PHE A 298 0.41 -1.91 -8.90
CA PHE A 298 1.74 -2.05 -9.56
C PHE A 298 2.94 -2.09 -8.58
N ALA A 299 2.68 -2.28 -7.29
CA ALA A 299 3.67 -2.36 -6.26
C ALA A 299 4.18 -3.79 -6.31
N GLU A 300 5.26 -4.00 -7.06
CA GLU A 300 6.11 -5.15 -6.83
C GLU A 300 7.06 -4.80 -5.66
N PRO A 301 7.06 -5.60 -4.60
CA PRO A 301 6.28 -6.81 -4.50
C PRO A 301 4.87 -6.57 -3.95
N GLY A 302 3.88 -7.27 -4.51
CA GLY A 302 2.50 -7.24 -4.02
C GLY A 302 2.33 -7.69 -2.56
N TRP A 303 3.43 -8.17 -1.93
CA TRP A 303 3.52 -8.42 -0.49
C TRP A 303 3.68 -7.16 0.37
N LEU A 304 3.92 -5.97 -0.19
CA LEU A 304 3.83 -4.73 0.60
C LEU A 304 2.38 -4.36 0.96
N ALA A 305 1.39 -4.95 0.27
CA ALA A 305 -0.01 -4.98 0.71
C ALA A 305 -0.28 -6.05 1.80
N ALA A 306 0.75 -6.78 2.26
CA ALA A 306 0.63 -7.99 3.07
C ALA A 306 0.44 -7.77 4.58
N GLY A 307 -0.76 -7.33 4.95
CA GLY A 307 -1.42 -7.91 6.12
C GLY A 307 -1.32 -9.46 6.15
N PRO A 308 -1.31 -10.21 5.04
CA PRO A 308 -0.97 -11.64 5.00
C PRO A 308 0.25 -12.17 5.81
N MET A 309 1.24 -11.34 6.19
CA MET A 309 2.26 -11.71 7.18
C MET A 309 1.72 -11.83 8.62
N VAL A 310 0.71 -11.05 8.98
CA VAL A 310 -0.07 -11.19 10.22
C VAL A 310 -0.76 -12.56 10.30
N ALA A 311 -1.28 -13.09 9.19
CA ALA A 311 -1.91 -14.42 9.18
C ALA A 311 -0.89 -15.58 9.21
N TYR A 312 0.35 -15.33 8.79
CA TYR A 312 1.48 -16.21 9.10
C TYR A 312 1.68 -16.39 10.63
N ALA A 313 1.24 -15.45 11.47
CA ALA A 313 1.19 -15.61 12.94
C ALA A 313 -0.01 -16.47 13.40
N ILE A 314 -1.14 -16.47 12.66
CA ILE A 314 -2.19 -17.47 12.83
C ILE A 314 -1.62 -18.86 12.53
N ALA A 315 -0.80 -19.01 11.48
CA ALA A 315 -0.07 -20.25 11.20
C ALA A 315 0.89 -20.67 12.34
N ALA A 316 1.52 -19.74 13.07
CA ALA A 316 2.33 -20.04 14.28
C ALA A 316 1.50 -20.47 15.51
N GLY A 317 0.31 -19.89 15.72
CA GLY A 317 -0.62 -20.34 16.78
C GLY A 317 -1.13 -21.77 16.55
N SER A 318 -1.38 -22.13 15.29
CA SER A 318 -1.73 -23.48 14.83
C SER A 318 -0.70 -24.53 15.24
N THR A 319 0.59 -24.16 15.15
CA THR A 319 1.71 -25.03 15.53
C THR A 319 1.80 -25.21 17.05
N ALA A 320 1.50 -24.19 17.84
CA ALA A 320 1.46 -24.28 19.31
C ALA A 320 0.30 -25.15 19.83
N ALA A 321 -0.90 -25.11 19.21
CA ALA A 321 -2.01 -26.00 19.57
C ALA A 321 -1.75 -27.47 19.22
N ALA A 322 -1.04 -27.74 18.12
CA ALA A 322 -0.58 -29.08 17.78
C ALA A 322 0.43 -29.63 18.81
N MET A 323 1.32 -28.78 19.35
CA MET A 323 2.28 -29.15 20.41
C MET A 323 1.59 -29.43 21.75
N VAL A 324 0.60 -28.63 22.15
CA VAL A 324 -0.13 -28.83 23.42
C VAL A 324 -0.99 -30.09 23.39
N GLY A 325 -1.63 -30.40 22.25
CA GLY A 325 -2.35 -31.66 22.05
C GLY A 325 -1.42 -32.89 22.10
N ALA A 326 -0.23 -32.79 21.51
CA ALA A 326 0.78 -33.86 21.54
C ALA A 326 1.33 -34.10 22.96
N LEU A 327 1.61 -33.04 23.73
CA LEU A 327 2.07 -33.13 25.12
C LEU A 327 0.99 -33.69 26.07
N ALA A 328 -0.27 -33.32 25.86
CA ALA A 328 -1.39 -33.87 26.63
C ALA A 328 -1.60 -35.37 26.38
N CYS A 329 -1.43 -35.84 25.14
CA CYS A 329 -1.46 -37.27 24.79
C CYS A 329 -0.27 -38.04 25.37
N ALA A 330 0.95 -37.48 25.29
CA ALA A 330 2.15 -38.11 25.85
C ALA A 330 2.06 -38.27 27.38
N TRP A 331 1.52 -37.25 28.07
CA TRP A 331 1.30 -37.28 29.52
C TRP A 331 0.25 -38.32 29.94
N ALA A 332 -0.86 -38.45 29.21
CA ALA A 332 -1.87 -39.47 29.46
C ALA A 332 -1.30 -40.90 29.33
N HIS A 333 -0.55 -41.14 28.24
CA HIS A 333 0.10 -42.43 27.97
C HIS A 333 1.13 -42.82 29.05
N SER A 334 1.89 -41.85 29.58
CA SER A 334 2.89 -42.08 30.64
C SER A 334 2.31 -42.52 32.00
N ARG A 335 0.99 -42.36 32.21
CA ARG A 335 0.30 -42.76 33.45
C ARG A 335 -0.58 -44.01 33.29
N GLY A 336 -0.47 -44.71 32.17
CA GLY A 336 -1.24 -45.94 31.89
C GLY A 336 -2.75 -45.71 31.78
N ARG A 337 -3.19 -44.53 31.30
CA ARG A 337 -4.59 -44.17 31.06
C ARG A 337 -4.83 -43.78 29.61
#